data_AF-A0A9E5WMM1-F1
#
_entry.id   AF-A0A9E5WMM1-F1
#
_cell.length_a   1.000
_cell.length_b   1.000
_cell.length_c   1.000
_cell.angle_alpha   90.00
_cell.angle_beta   90.00
_cell.angle_gamma   90.00
#
_symmetry.space_group_name_H-M   'P 1'
#
loop_
_entity.id
_entity.type
_entity.pdbx_description
1 polymer ?
#
loop_
_entity_poly.entity_id
_entity_poly.type
_entity_poly.pdbx_seq_one_letter_code
_entity_poly.pdbx_strand_id
1 'polypeptide(L)'
;MPLGIFTVYAPGETLPTRMIELALAQDGRVGGTHYDRLRNEIDTVSGTIDRSTMVLRWKIGEKGGVFETPLDALTEAEASITVHLPDGAVTQWRLVKRGS
;
A
#
# COMPACT_ATOMS: atom_id res chain seq x y z
N MET A 1 -1.41 7.53 13.51
CA MET A 1 -1.51 6.14 14.00
C MET A 1 -0.92 5.22 12.95
N PRO A 2 0.07 4.38 13.28
CA PRO A 2 0.64 3.42 12.32
C PRO A 2 -0.41 2.38 11.92
N LEU A 3 -0.52 2.09 10.63
CA LEU A 3 -1.32 0.97 10.10
C LEU A 3 -0.45 -0.29 9.95
N GLY A 4 0.83 -0.11 9.64
CA GLY A 4 1.81 -1.18 9.63
C GLY A 4 2.95 -0.95 8.64
N ILE A 5 3.89 -1.88 8.66
CA ILE A 5 4.96 -2.00 7.66
C ILE A 5 4.69 -3.31 6.92
N PHE A 6 4.73 -3.28 5.60
CA PHE A 6 4.39 -4.42 4.77
C PHE A 6 5.45 -4.66 3.70
N THR A 7 5.71 -5.92 3.38
CA THR A 7 6.36 -6.29 2.14
C THR A 7 5.31 -6.35 1.02
N VAL A 8 5.64 -5.78 -0.13
CA VAL A 8 4.73 -5.67 -1.29
C VAL A 8 5.12 -6.69 -2.35
N TYR A 9 4.15 -7.48 -2.81
CA TYR A 9 4.34 -8.47 -3.88
C TYR A 9 3.39 -8.19 -5.04
N ALA A 10 3.95 -7.94 -6.23
CA ALA A 10 3.18 -7.93 -7.48
C ALA A 10 2.83 -9.36 -7.92
N PRO A 11 1.87 -9.56 -8.85
CA PRO A 11 1.57 -10.86 -9.41
C PRO A 11 2.81 -11.60 -9.89
N GLY A 12 3.00 -12.82 -9.41
CA GLY A 12 4.13 -13.68 -9.77
C GLY A 12 5.45 -13.36 -9.07
N GLU A 13 5.52 -12.29 -8.27
CA GLU A 13 6.72 -11.96 -7.49
C GLU A 13 6.79 -12.80 -6.20
N THR A 14 7.96 -13.37 -5.92
CA THR A 14 8.21 -14.17 -4.71
C THR A 14 9.31 -13.60 -3.82
N LEU A 15 10.09 -12.64 -4.34
CA LEU A 15 11.20 -12.03 -3.61
C LEU A 15 10.76 -10.72 -2.94
N PRO A 16 11.16 -10.47 -1.68
CA PRO A 16 10.81 -9.26 -0.95
C PRO A 16 11.67 -8.08 -1.43
N THR A 17 11.30 -7.46 -2.55
CA THR A 17 12.05 -6.34 -3.13
C THR A 17 11.50 -4.98 -2.72
N ARG A 18 10.26 -4.91 -2.25
CA ARG A 18 9.56 -3.67 -1.93
C ARG A 18 8.95 -3.70 -0.54
N MET A 19 9.03 -2.57 0.14
CA MET A 19 8.46 -2.38 1.47
C MET A 19 7.65 -1.09 1.50
N ILE A 20 6.55 -1.09 2.24
CA ILE A 20 5.70 0.08 2.41
C ILE A 20 5.35 0.27 3.88
N GLU A 21 5.48 1.49 4.36
CA GLU A 21 4.96 1.94 5.64
C GLU A 21 3.67 2.74 5.39
N LEU A 22 2.64 2.45 6.18
CA LEU A 22 1.37 3.17 6.13
C LEU A 22 1.00 3.70 7.51
N ALA A 23 0.56 4.95 7.57
CA ALA A 23 0.08 5.61 8.77
C ALA A 23 -1.14 6.48 8.48
N LEU A 24 -2.12 6.44 9.38
CA LEU A 24 -3.35 7.22 9.34
C LEU A 24 -3.26 8.46 10.23
N ALA A 25 -3.56 9.62 9.67
CA ALA A 25 -3.75 10.88 10.39
C ALA A 25 -5.21 11.00 10.89
N GLN A 26 -5.42 11.85 11.91
CA GLN A 26 -6.72 12.02 12.55
C GLN A 26 -7.82 12.55 11.61
N ASP A 27 -7.42 13.33 10.61
CA ASP A 27 -8.31 13.88 9.58
C ASP A 27 -8.69 12.85 8.49
N GLY A 28 -8.10 11.65 8.51
CA GLY A 28 -8.39 10.58 7.55
C GLY A 28 -7.39 10.51 6.39
N ARG A 29 -6.39 11.39 6.35
CA ARG A 29 -5.28 11.27 5.40
C ARG A 29 -4.39 10.09 5.76
N VAL A 30 -3.89 9.41 4.75
CA VAL A 30 -2.87 8.37 4.90
C VAL A 30 -1.56 8.85 4.29
N GLY A 31 -0.48 8.58 4.99
CA GLY A 31 0.88 8.86 4.54
C GLY A 31 1.82 7.72 4.91
N GLY A 32 3.05 7.83 4.43
CA GLY A 32 4.11 6.88 4.75
C GLY A 32 5.20 6.88 3.69
N THR A 33 5.96 5.80 3.61
CA THR A 33 7.07 5.65 2.67
C THR A 33 6.98 4.32 1.94
N HIS A 34 7.46 4.29 0.70
CA HIS A 34 7.67 3.08 -0.08
C HIS A 34 9.15 2.98 -0.42
N TYR A 35 9.77 1.84 -0.10
CA TYR A 35 11.16 1.55 -0.43
C TYR A 35 11.22 0.46 -1.50
N ASP A 36 11.87 0.77 -2.61
CA ASP A 36 12.23 -0.19 -3.67
C ASP A 36 13.71 -0.54 -3.56
N ARG A 37 14.00 -1.78 -3.18
CA ARG A 37 15.37 -2.28 -2.99
C ARG A 37 16.12 -2.44 -4.31
N LEU A 38 15.43 -2.71 -5.42
CA LEU A 38 16.10 -2.91 -6.72
C LEU A 38 16.64 -1.60 -7.27
N ARG A 39 15.89 -0.51 -7.06
CA ARG A 39 16.29 0.84 -7.46
C ARG A 39 17.06 1.59 -6.37
N ASN A 40 16.97 1.12 -5.13
CA ASN A 40 17.45 1.80 -3.94
C ASN A 40 16.83 3.21 -3.80
N GLU A 41 15.52 3.28 -3.98
CA GLU A 41 14.74 4.52 -4.00
C GLU A 41 13.68 4.50 -2.89
N ILE A 42 13.41 5.69 -2.32
CA ILE A 42 12.33 5.92 -1.36
C ILE A 42 11.36 6.91 -1.98
N ASP A 43 10.10 6.51 -2.08
CA ASP A 43 9.00 7.33 -2.54
C ASP A 43 8.03 7.66 -1.40
N THR A 44 7.41 8.83 -1.49
CA THR A 44 6.34 9.21 -0.55
C THR A 44 5.06 8.46 -0.87
N VAL A 45 4.37 8.00 0.17
CA VAL A 45 3.01 7.48 0.07
C VAL A 45 2.02 8.57 0.49
N SER A 46 0.95 8.72 -0.28
CA SER A 46 -0.16 9.61 0.06
C SER A 46 -1.50 8.95 -0.27
N GLY A 47 -2.50 9.16 0.58
CA GLY A 47 -3.79 8.51 0.43
C GLY A 47 -4.86 9.06 1.36
N THR A 48 -6.02 8.41 1.34
CA THR A 48 -7.17 8.76 2.16
C THR A 48 -8.02 7.54 2.43
N ILE A 49 -8.77 7.58 3.52
CA ILE A 49 -9.82 6.60 3.81
C ILE A 49 -11.16 7.15 3.36
N ASP A 50 -11.89 6.37 2.57
CA ASP A 50 -13.31 6.58 2.38
C ASP A 50 -14.05 6.13 3.64
N ARG A 51 -14.51 7.09 4.45
CA ARG A 51 -15.16 6.82 5.74
C ARG A 51 -16.53 6.15 5.61
N SER A 52 -17.13 6.14 4.42
CA SER A 52 -18.42 5.48 4.19
C SER A 52 -18.27 3.98 3.94
N THR A 53 -17.16 3.59 3.29
CA THR A 53 -16.88 2.20 2.90
C THR A 53 -15.75 1.57 3.71
N MET A 54 -15.04 2.35 4.53
CA MET A 54 -13.83 1.96 5.25
C MET A 54 -12.74 1.39 4.33
N VAL A 55 -12.68 1.88 3.09
CA VAL A 55 -11.65 1.51 2.11
C VAL A 55 -10.51 2.54 2.15
N LEU A 56 -9.29 2.04 2.30
CA LEU A 56 -8.09 2.84 2.13
C LEU A 56 -7.72 2.90 0.66
N ARG A 57 -7.46 4.12 0.13
CA ARG A 57 -6.84 4.33 -1.17
C ARG A 57 -5.55 5.13 -1.05
N TRP A 58 -4.49 4.71 -1.72
CA TRP A 58 -3.21 5.43 -1.71
C TRP A 58 -2.48 5.35 -3.05
N LYS A 59 -1.49 6.22 -3.20
CA LYS A 59 -0.54 6.26 -4.31
C LYS A 59 0.88 6.26 -3.77
N ILE A 60 1.80 5.78 -4.61
CA ILE A 60 3.25 5.86 -4.39
C ILE A 60 3.79 6.87 -5.40
N GLY A 61 4.38 7.96 -4.91
CA GLY A 61 4.77 9.10 -5.74
C GLY A 61 3.61 9.71 -6.54
N GLU A 62 3.94 10.55 -7.52
CA GLU A 62 2.95 11.30 -8.30
C GLU A 62 2.40 10.53 -9.52
N LYS A 63 3.22 9.63 -10.10
CA LYS A 63 2.92 8.93 -11.36
C LYS A 63 2.51 7.47 -11.19
N GLY A 64 2.40 6.99 -9.95
CA GLY A 64 2.05 5.61 -9.63
C GLY A 64 0.57 5.28 -9.86
N GLY A 65 0.27 3.98 -9.86
CA GLY A 65 -1.10 3.48 -9.81
C GLY A 65 -1.79 3.80 -8.48
N VAL A 66 -3.11 3.60 -8.44
CA VAL A 66 -3.91 3.72 -7.21
C VAL A 66 -4.08 2.35 -6.59
N PHE A 67 -3.66 2.23 -5.34
CA PHE A 67 -3.78 1.04 -4.53
C PHE A 67 -5.00 1.18 -3.63
N GLU A 68 -5.77 0.12 -3.47
CA GLU A 68 -6.91 0.11 -2.55
C GLU A 68 -7.10 -1.23 -1.84
N THR A 69 -7.55 -1.15 -0.59
CA THR A 69 -7.92 -2.32 0.22
C THR A 69 -8.85 -1.89 1.36
N PRO A 70 -9.75 -2.76 1.85
CA PRO A 70 -10.46 -2.54 3.11
C PRO A 70 -9.48 -2.28 4.25
N LEU A 71 -9.77 -1.32 5.12
CA LEU A 71 -8.85 -0.92 6.19
C LEU A 71 -8.55 -2.07 7.17
N ASP A 72 -9.56 -2.90 7.46
CA ASP A 72 -9.45 -4.05 8.34
C ASP A 72 -8.55 -5.16 7.78
N ALA A 73 -8.45 -5.31 6.45
CA ALA A 73 -7.53 -6.25 5.82
C ALA A 73 -6.06 -6.00 6.22
N LEU A 74 -5.67 -4.76 6.51
CA LEU A 74 -4.31 -4.41 6.97
C LEU A 74 -4.00 -4.89 8.40
N THR A 75 -5.01 -5.37 9.14
CA THR A 75 -4.80 -5.95 10.47
C THR A 75 -4.26 -7.37 10.38
N GLU A 76 -4.57 -8.08 9.29
CA GLU A 76 -4.17 -9.46 9.02
C GLU A 76 -2.67 -9.61 8.76
N ALA A 77 -2.17 -10.85 8.86
CA ALA A 77 -0.79 -11.18 8.51
C ALA A 77 -0.51 -10.96 7.00
N GLU A 78 -1.54 -11.14 6.18
CA GLU A 78 -1.48 -10.95 4.74
C GLU A 78 -2.79 -10.34 4.23
N ALA A 79 -2.70 -9.37 3.32
CA ALA A 79 -3.83 -8.71 2.69
C ALA A 79 -3.71 -8.73 1.17
N SER A 80 -4.82 -9.01 0.47
CA SER A 80 -4.94 -8.74 -0.97
C SER A 80 -5.27 -7.27 -1.18
N ILE A 81 -4.63 -6.65 -2.15
CA ILE A 81 -4.87 -5.26 -2.52
C ILE A 81 -5.13 -5.15 -4.02
N THR A 82 -6.06 -4.28 -4.40
CA THR A 82 -6.32 -3.95 -5.80
C THR A 82 -5.42 -2.80 -6.22
N VAL A 83 -4.76 -2.92 -7.37
CA VAL A 83 -3.94 -1.86 -7.96
C VAL A 83 -4.50 -1.50 -9.32
N HIS A 84 -4.91 -0.23 -9.44
CA HIS A 84 -5.34 0.41 -10.67
C HIS A 84 -4.12 1.09 -11.30
N LEU A 85 -3.59 0.49 -12.35
CA LEU A 85 -2.39 0.95 -13.04
C LEU A 85 -2.71 2.17 -13.95
N PRO A 86 -1.71 3.04 -14.24
CA PRO A 86 -1.93 4.23 -15.07
C PRO A 86 -2.42 3.94 -16.50
N ASP A 87 -2.19 2.74 -17.01
CA ASP A 87 -2.65 2.27 -18.32
C ASP A 87 -4.11 1.75 -18.30
N GLY A 88 -4.78 1.80 -17.16
CA GLY A 88 -6.15 1.33 -16.96
C GLY A 88 -6.26 -0.14 -16.57
N ALA A 89 -5.15 -0.89 -16.52
CA ALA A 89 -5.18 -2.27 -16.05
C ALA A 89 -5.45 -2.33 -14.54
N VAL A 90 -6.22 -3.35 -14.13
CA VAL A 90 -6.50 -3.63 -12.71
C VAL A 90 -5.91 -4.97 -12.35
N THR A 91 -5.15 -5.02 -11.24
CA THR A 91 -4.42 -6.21 -10.84
C THR A 91 -4.45 -6.42 -9.33
N GLN A 92 -4.29 -7.66 -8.87
CA GLN A 92 -4.28 -8.03 -7.46
C GLN A 92 -2.85 -8.23 -6.98
N TRP A 93 -2.47 -7.49 -5.95
CA TRP A 93 -1.17 -7.56 -5.29
C TRP A 93 -1.36 -8.05 -3.86
N ARG A 94 -0.26 -8.40 -3.20
CA ARG A 94 -0.28 -8.86 -1.81
C ARG A 94 0.57 -7.94 -0.94
N LEU A 95 0.06 -7.65 0.25
CA LEU A 95 0.82 -7.06 1.35
C LEU A 95 1.01 -8.13 2.42
N VAL A 96 2.27 -8.38 2.79
CA VAL A 96 2.60 -9.26 3.92
C VAL A 96 3.10 -8.38 5.05
N LYS A 97 2.42 -8.44 6.20
CA LYS A 97 2.73 -7.60 7.35
C LYS A 97 4.06 -8.01 7.96
N ARG A 98 4.94 -7.04 8.19
CA ARG A 98 6.18 -7.26 8.94
C ARG A 98 5.86 -7.14 10.42
N GLY A 99 6.15 -8.19 11.18
CA GLY A 99 5.99 -8.19 12.63
C GLY A 99 6.79 -7.08 13.29
N SER A 100 6.17 -6.43 14.28
CA SER A 100 6.83 -5.70 15.37
C SER A 100 7.35 -6.66 16.42
#